data_AF-A0A0K0ST74-F1
#
_entry.id   AF-A0A0K0ST74-F1
#
_cell.length_a   1.000
_cell.length_b   1.000
_cell.length_c   1.000
_cell.angle_alpha   90.00
_cell.angle_beta   90.00
_cell.angle_gamma   90.00
#
_symmetry.space_group_name_H-M   'P 1'
#
loop_
_entity.id
_entity.type
_entity.pdbx_description
1 polymer ?
#
loop_
_entity_poly.entity_id
_entity_poly.type
_entity_poly.pdbx_seq_one_letter_code
_entity_poly.pdbx_strand_id
1 'polypeptide(L)'
;MTKKRKKSTRITHANSAPSAVPAQAHPRHVLILLALLTVQCLLLIWALAHHFIPSAAWQSAGFYCNLLISTMVTGAFYYLIWRQRKAYLSRYKQLFLIVCSPILLYFLGYFSLIYGAGDVYTQLTGMPAIIEDRWQKNSGDAVRFEQEYIAAGVYEKRYFDNRKGCITRLSSPMLARGFPVYFCVAGRTFASLPPEIPVTLHGLQSQAGFELQHVDYQR
;
A
#
# COMPACT_ATOMS: atom_id res chain seq x y z
N MET A 1 17.58 -43.44 -82.57
CA MET A 1 18.98 -43.41 -82.09
C MET A 1 19.31 -42.03 -81.52
N THR A 2 19.59 -41.93 -80.22
CA THR A 2 20.68 -41.14 -79.62
C THR A 2 20.57 -41.19 -78.10
N LYS A 3 21.61 -41.76 -77.46
CA LYS A 3 21.80 -41.86 -76.01
C LYS A 3 21.86 -40.47 -75.37
N LYS A 4 21.18 -40.26 -74.23
CA LYS A 4 21.58 -39.22 -73.26
C LYS A 4 21.64 -39.76 -71.83
N ARG A 5 22.90 -39.87 -71.40
CA ARG A 5 23.53 -39.95 -70.08
C ARG A 5 22.66 -39.70 -68.84
N LYS A 6 22.76 -40.66 -67.90
CA LYS A 6 22.72 -40.44 -66.44
C LYS A 6 23.68 -39.30 -66.05
N LYS A 7 23.21 -38.34 -65.26
CA LYS A 7 24.07 -37.50 -64.43
C LYS A 7 23.54 -37.54 -62.99
N SER A 8 24.32 -38.22 -62.17
CA SER A 8 24.25 -38.20 -60.71
C SER A 8 24.61 -36.79 -60.25
N THR A 9 23.74 -36.16 -59.46
CA THR A 9 24.06 -34.94 -58.72
C THR A 9 23.83 -35.25 -57.25
N ARG A 10 24.94 -35.20 -56.52
CA ARG A 10 25.07 -35.47 -55.09
C ARG A 10 25.10 -34.12 -54.37
N ILE A 11 24.64 -34.13 -53.11
CA ILE A 11 24.90 -33.14 -52.03
C ILE A 11 24.04 -31.85 -52.19
N THR A 12 23.33 -31.32 -51.18
CA THR A 12 23.73 -31.12 -49.78
C THR A 12 22.49 -31.06 -48.87
N HIS A 13 22.50 -31.81 -47.77
CA HIS A 13 21.66 -31.50 -46.61
C HIS A 13 22.10 -30.13 -46.07
N ALA A 14 21.28 -29.11 -46.28
CA ALA A 14 21.43 -27.86 -45.55
C ALA A 14 21.07 -28.16 -44.09
N ASN A 15 22.09 -28.24 -43.24
CA ASN A 15 21.93 -28.20 -41.80
C ASN A 15 21.16 -26.92 -41.46
N SER A 16 19.91 -27.06 -41.05
CA SER A 16 19.16 -25.99 -40.40
C SER A 16 19.92 -25.61 -39.13
N ALA A 17 20.65 -24.50 -39.18
CA ALA A 17 21.19 -23.88 -37.99
C ALA A 17 20.04 -23.70 -36.98
N PRO A 18 20.19 -24.08 -35.71
CA PRO A 18 19.23 -23.70 -34.70
C PRO A 18 19.18 -22.17 -34.71
N SER A 19 18.04 -21.61 -35.11
CA SER A 19 17.75 -20.19 -34.90
C SER A 19 17.89 -19.95 -33.41
N ALA A 20 19.04 -19.41 -33.00
CA ALA A 20 19.23 -18.86 -31.68
C ALA A 20 18.14 -17.80 -31.54
N VAL A 21 17.09 -18.13 -30.78
CA VAL A 21 16.06 -17.20 -30.37
C VAL A 21 16.84 -16.07 -29.68
N PRO A 22 16.89 -14.85 -30.24
CA PRO A 22 17.56 -13.77 -29.54
C PRO A 22 16.83 -13.61 -28.22
N ALA A 23 17.57 -13.76 -27.12
CA ALA A 23 17.06 -13.49 -25.78
C ALA A 23 16.37 -12.14 -25.84
N GLN A 24 15.04 -12.13 -25.73
CA GLN A 24 14.24 -10.91 -25.83
C GLN A 24 14.74 -9.97 -24.73
N ALA A 25 15.53 -8.97 -25.12
CA ALA A 25 15.94 -7.91 -24.22
C ALA A 25 14.66 -7.22 -23.76
N HIS A 26 14.24 -7.50 -22.52
CA HIS A 26 13.08 -6.84 -21.94
C HIS A 26 13.34 -5.33 -22.01
N PRO A 27 12.40 -4.56 -22.57
CA PRO A 27 12.66 -3.15 -22.81
C PRO A 27 12.76 -2.44 -21.45
N ARG A 28 13.73 -1.52 -21.31
CA ARG A 28 14.14 -0.89 -20.03
C ARG A 28 12.97 -0.37 -19.17
N HIS A 29 11.88 0.08 -19.79
CA HIS A 29 10.68 0.55 -19.09
C HIS A 29 9.96 -0.55 -18.29
N VAL A 30 10.00 -1.81 -18.74
CA VAL A 30 9.42 -2.95 -18.00
C VAL A 30 10.18 -3.20 -16.71
N LEU A 31 11.52 -3.14 -16.75
CA LEU A 31 12.35 -3.30 -15.54
C LEU A 31 12.07 -2.19 -14.52
N ILE A 32 11.93 -0.94 -14.97
CA ILE A 32 11.60 0.20 -14.11
C ILE A 32 10.22 0.01 -13.45
N LEU A 33 9.20 -0.36 -14.23
CA LEU A 33 7.86 -0.61 -13.69
C LEU A 33 7.86 -1.76 -12.68
N LEU A 34 8.61 -2.83 -12.94
CA LEU A 34 8.71 -3.97 -12.05
C LEU A 34 9.44 -3.61 -10.76
N ALA A 35 10.49 -2.79 -10.83
CA ALA A 35 11.18 -2.27 -9.65
C ALA A 35 10.26 -1.37 -8.80
N LEU A 36 9.52 -0.45 -9.43
CA LEU A 36 8.55 0.40 -8.74
C LEU A 36 7.46 -0.42 -8.04
N LEU A 37 6.91 -1.43 -8.73
CA LEU A 37 5.93 -2.35 -8.15
C LEU A 37 6.52 -3.12 -6.97
N THR A 38 7.78 -3.55 -7.07
CA THR A 38 8.47 -4.26 -5.98
C THR A 38 8.62 -3.37 -4.75
N VAL A 39 9.05 -2.11 -4.94
CA VAL A 39 9.14 -1.14 -3.84
C VAL A 39 7.78 -0.90 -3.19
N GLN A 40 6.72 -0.73 -3.99
CA GLN A 40 5.36 -0.56 -3.46
C GLN A 40 4.89 -1.78 -2.66
N CYS A 41 5.19 -3.00 -3.12
CA CYS A 41 4.88 -4.22 -2.38
C CYS A 41 5.62 -4.30 -1.04
N LEU A 42 6.92 -3.95 -1.01
CA LEU A 42 7.70 -3.91 0.22
C LEU A 42 7.14 -2.90 1.22
N LEU A 43 6.81 -1.69 0.75
CA LEU A 43 6.18 -0.66 1.58
C LEU A 43 4.78 -1.05 2.05
N LEU A 44 4.01 -1.79 1.24
CA LEU A 44 2.71 -2.32 1.68
C LEU A 44 2.88 -3.34 2.80
N ILE A 45 3.81 -4.29 2.65
CA ILE A 45 4.11 -5.28 3.68
C ILE A 45 4.56 -4.57 4.96
N TRP A 46 5.39 -3.54 4.82
CA TRP A 46 5.82 -2.70 5.94
C TRP A 46 4.64 -2.02 6.65
N ALA A 47 3.75 -1.37 5.89
CA ALA A 47 2.55 -0.71 6.40
C ALA A 47 1.59 -1.68 7.10
N LEU A 48 1.54 -2.94 6.68
CA LEU A 48 0.73 -3.99 7.33
C LEU A 48 1.34 -4.47 8.64
N ALA A 49 2.65 -4.30 8.84
CA ALA A 49 3.36 -4.73 10.04
C ALA A 49 3.44 -3.66 11.14
N HIS A 50 3.36 -2.37 10.76
CA HIS A 50 3.53 -1.24 11.68
C HIS A 50 2.23 -0.47 11.89
N HIS A 51 2.14 0.19 13.04
CA HIS A 51 0.96 0.98 13.42
C HIS A 51 1.27 2.45 13.19
N PHE A 52 0.81 2.98 12.06
CA PHE A 52 1.07 4.36 11.68
C PHE A 52 -0.22 5.17 11.60
N ILE A 53 -0.20 6.36 12.21
CA ILE A 53 -1.28 7.35 12.18
C ILE A 53 -0.79 8.55 11.37
N PRO A 54 -1.19 8.71 10.11
CA PRO A 54 -0.77 9.84 9.30
C PRO A 54 -1.35 11.16 9.84
N SER A 55 -0.57 12.24 9.74
CA SER A 55 -1.08 13.61 9.92
C SER A 55 -2.07 13.95 8.81
N ALA A 56 -3.00 14.90 9.00
CA ALA A 56 -3.94 15.22 7.92
C ALA A 56 -3.21 15.92 6.75
N ALA A 57 -2.19 16.72 7.04
CA ALA A 57 -1.28 17.27 6.03
C ALA A 57 -0.63 16.17 5.17
N TRP A 58 -0.06 15.12 5.79
CA TRP A 58 0.56 14.02 5.05
C TRP A 58 -0.47 13.17 4.31
N GLN A 59 -1.60 12.87 4.94
CA GLN A 59 -2.66 12.08 4.32
C GLN A 59 -3.23 12.78 3.09
N SER A 60 -3.47 14.10 3.17
CA SER A 60 -3.97 14.88 2.04
C SER A 60 -2.92 15.03 0.93
N ALA A 61 -1.68 15.40 1.26
CA ALA A 61 -0.59 15.47 0.29
C ALA A 61 -0.34 14.12 -0.38
N GLY A 62 -0.26 13.04 0.40
CA GLY A 62 -0.09 11.67 -0.07
C GLY A 62 -1.25 11.20 -0.96
N PHE A 63 -2.49 11.57 -0.64
CA PHE A 63 -3.65 11.30 -1.47
C PHE A 63 -3.53 11.94 -2.86
N TYR A 64 -3.21 13.24 -2.93
CA TYR A 64 -3.06 13.94 -4.21
C TYR A 64 -1.87 13.42 -5.02
N CYS A 65 -0.73 13.17 -4.37
CA CYS A 65 0.44 12.57 -5.01
C CYS A 65 0.12 11.17 -5.56
N ASN A 66 -0.56 10.32 -4.79
CA ASN A 66 -0.97 8.98 -5.23
C ASN A 66 -1.93 9.06 -6.43
N LEU A 67 -2.89 9.98 -6.39
CA LEU A 67 -3.84 10.18 -7.50
C LEU A 67 -3.12 10.60 -8.78
N LEU A 68 -2.18 11.55 -8.69
CA LEU A 68 -1.39 12.01 -9.83
C LEU A 68 -0.54 10.88 -10.41
N ILE A 69 0.22 10.18 -9.57
CA ILE A 69 1.09 9.07 -9.98
C ILE A 69 0.27 7.95 -10.62
N SER A 70 -0.84 7.54 -9.98
CA SER A 70 -1.72 6.49 -10.50
C SER A 70 -2.30 6.86 -11.86
N THR A 71 -2.71 8.11 -12.04
CA THR A 71 -3.23 8.62 -13.31
C THR A 71 -2.16 8.62 -14.40
N MET A 72 -0.94 9.10 -14.09
CA MET A 72 0.18 9.11 -15.02
C MET A 72 0.60 7.69 -15.46
N VAL A 73 0.74 6.77 -14.50
CA VAL A 73 1.14 5.38 -14.77
C VAL A 73 0.06 4.65 -15.57
N THR A 74 -1.22 4.81 -15.20
CA THR A 74 -2.34 4.22 -15.93
C THR A 74 -2.44 4.79 -17.35
N GLY A 75 -2.29 6.11 -17.51
CA GLY A 75 -2.29 6.76 -18.83
C GLY A 75 -1.16 6.26 -19.73
N ALA A 76 0.06 6.14 -19.19
CA ALA A 76 1.19 5.55 -19.89
C ALA A 76 0.94 4.09 -20.27
N PHE A 77 0.39 3.29 -19.36
CA PHE A 77 0.02 1.89 -19.61
C PHE A 77 -0.99 1.76 -20.75
N TYR A 78 -2.05 2.57 -20.76
CA TYR A 78 -3.03 2.55 -21.84
C TYR A 78 -2.47 3.05 -23.16
N TYR A 79 -1.61 4.07 -23.15
CA TYR A 79 -0.92 4.54 -24.34
C TYR A 79 -0.07 3.43 -24.97
N LEU A 80 0.64 2.64 -24.15
CA LEU A 80 1.42 1.50 -24.60
C LEU A 80 0.53 0.39 -25.18
N ILE A 81 -0.58 0.04 -24.51
CA ILE A 81 -1.56 -0.93 -25.03
C ILE A 81 -2.11 -0.48 -26.38
N TRP A 82 -2.50 0.79 -26.49
CA TRP A 82 -3.02 1.36 -27.73
C TRP A 82 -2.02 1.29 -28.87
N ARG A 83 -0.73 1.57 -28.60
CA ARG A 83 0.35 1.47 -29.59
C ARG A 83 0.65 0.03 -29.98
N GLN A 84 0.53 -0.91 -29.04
CA GLN A 84 0.76 -2.35 -29.21
C GLN A 84 -0.48 -3.10 -29.72
N ARG A 85 -1.29 -2.47 -30.60
CA ARG A 85 -2.57 -2.93 -31.23
C ARG A 85 -2.68 -4.40 -31.71
N LYS A 86 -1.64 -5.22 -31.56
CA LYS A 86 -1.53 -6.64 -31.95
C LYS A 86 -1.66 -7.64 -30.81
N ALA A 87 -1.86 -7.21 -29.56
CA ALA A 87 -2.03 -8.16 -28.45
C ALA A 87 -3.36 -8.92 -28.61
N TYR A 88 -3.27 -10.20 -28.98
CA TYR A 88 -4.37 -11.18 -29.04
C TYR A 88 -4.89 -11.52 -27.62
N LEU A 89 -5.35 -10.52 -26.87
CA LEU A 89 -6.09 -10.74 -25.62
C LEU A 89 -7.57 -10.88 -25.94
N SER A 90 -8.25 -11.79 -25.24
CA SER A 90 -9.71 -11.85 -25.30
C SER A 90 -10.30 -10.55 -24.76
N ARG A 91 -11.43 -10.11 -25.34
CA ARG A 91 -12.12 -8.86 -24.96
C ARG A 91 -12.32 -8.74 -23.44
N TYR A 92 -12.67 -9.85 -22.79
CA TYR A 92 -12.82 -9.92 -21.33
C TYR A 92 -11.53 -9.60 -20.56
N LYS A 93 -10.39 -10.20 -20.95
CA LYS A 93 -9.10 -9.96 -20.30
C LYS A 93 -8.63 -8.52 -20.51
N GLN A 94 -8.89 -7.96 -21.68
CA GLN A 94 -8.58 -6.56 -21.97
C GLN A 94 -9.43 -5.60 -21.12
N LEU A 95 -10.74 -5.86 -21.00
CA LEU A 95 -11.63 -5.06 -20.15
C LEU A 95 -11.23 -5.16 -18.68
N PHE A 96 -10.92 -6.36 -18.20
CA PHE A 96 -10.45 -6.59 -16.83
C PHE A 96 -9.16 -5.81 -16.55
N LEU A 97 -8.17 -5.87 -17.44
CA LEU A 97 -6.93 -5.11 -17.28
C LEU A 97 -7.16 -3.60 -17.30
N ILE A 98 -8.05 -3.11 -18.15
CA ILE A 98 -8.39 -1.69 -18.20
C ILE A 98 -9.02 -1.27 -16.88
N VAL A 99 -10.03 -1.98 -16.36
CA VAL A 99 -10.74 -1.53 -15.15
C VAL A 99 -9.93 -1.80 -13.87
N CYS A 100 -9.33 -2.99 -13.72
CA CYS A 100 -8.69 -3.38 -12.48
C CYS A 100 -7.30 -2.78 -12.28
N SER A 101 -6.54 -2.52 -13.36
CA SER A 101 -5.19 -1.93 -13.25
C SER A 101 -5.17 -0.59 -12.50
N PRO A 102 -5.96 0.45 -12.86
CA PRO A 102 -5.96 1.72 -12.15
C PRO A 102 -6.44 1.57 -10.70
N ILE A 103 -7.43 0.71 -10.45
CA ILE A 103 -7.94 0.48 -9.10
C ILE A 103 -6.85 -0.14 -8.23
N LEU A 104 -6.20 -1.22 -8.71
CA LEU A 104 -5.13 -1.89 -7.97
C LEU A 104 -3.94 -0.96 -7.75
N LEU A 105 -3.51 -0.22 -8.77
CA LEU A 105 -2.42 0.76 -8.64
C LEU A 105 -2.75 1.85 -7.63
N TYR A 106 -3.97 2.38 -7.65
CA TYR A 106 -4.41 3.40 -6.72
C TYR A 106 -4.40 2.90 -5.28
N PHE A 107 -4.97 1.72 -5.00
CA PHE A 107 -5.00 1.18 -3.64
C PHE A 107 -3.61 0.78 -3.16
N LEU A 108 -2.82 0.12 -4.01
CA LEU A 108 -1.44 -0.25 -3.69
C LEU A 108 -0.61 1.00 -3.37
N GLY A 109 -0.72 2.03 -4.20
CA GLY A 109 -0.06 3.32 -4.00
C GLY A 109 -0.56 4.04 -2.74
N TYR A 110 -1.87 4.01 -2.46
CA TYR A 110 -2.46 4.65 -1.29
C TYR A 110 -1.86 4.09 0.00
N PHE A 111 -1.87 2.76 0.16
CA PHE A 111 -1.33 2.12 1.36
C PHE A 111 0.20 2.25 1.45
N SER A 112 0.92 2.00 0.36
CA SER A 112 2.39 2.06 0.35
C SER A 112 2.92 3.49 0.57
N LEU A 113 2.30 4.51 -0.01
CA LEU A 113 2.76 5.88 0.09
C LEU A 113 2.34 6.54 1.40
N ILE A 114 1.06 6.45 1.77
CA ILE A 114 0.55 7.19 2.93
C ILE A 114 1.03 6.51 4.23
N TYR A 115 0.88 5.19 4.31
CA TYR A 115 1.21 4.45 5.53
C TYR A 115 2.64 3.93 5.50
N GLY A 116 3.05 3.23 4.43
CA GLY A 116 4.38 2.63 4.35
C GLY A 116 5.49 3.68 4.37
N ALA A 117 5.46 4.62 3.42
CA ALA A 117 6.49 5.66 3.33
C ALA A 117 6.39 6.69 4.46
N GLY A 118 5.17 6.99 4.93
CA GLY A 118 4.97 7.88 6.10
C GLY A 118 5.57 7.32 7.38
N ASP A 119 5.43 6.02 7.61
CA ASP A 119 6.02 5.31 8.75
C ASP A 119 7.55 5.29 8.65
N VAL A 120 8.11 4.89 7.50
CA VAL A 120 9.57 4.91 7.27
C VAL A 120 10.15 6.31 7.45
N TYR A 121 9.47 7.34 6.93
CA TYR A 121 9.88 8.72 7.14
C TYR A 121 9.88 9.10 8.63
N THR A 122 8.87 8.65 9.37
CA THR A 122 8.76 8.90 10.82
C THR A 122 9.82 8.15 11.61
N GLN A 123 10.19 6.93 11.24
CA GLN A 123 11.32 6.23 11.88
C GLN A 123 12.66 6.93 11.66
N LEU A 124 12.84 7.58 10.49
CA LEU A 124 14.09 8.25 10.15
C LEU A 124 14.22 9.66 10.73
N THR A 125 13.10 10.37 10.88
CA THR A 125 13.08 11.81 11.25
C THR A 125 12.33 12.12 12.52
N GLY A 126 11.60 11.13 13.05
CA GLY A 126 10.70 11.31 14.17
C GLY A 126 11.45 11.51 15.48
N MET A 127 10.82 12.28 16.35
CA MET A 127 11.26 12.49 17.72
C MET A 127 10.35 11.72 18.68
N PRO A 128 10.88 11.24 19.83
CA PRO A 128 10.06 10.57 20.83
C PRO A 128 8.96 11.53 21.30
N ALA A 129 7.72 11.04 21.22
CA ALA A 129 6.54 11.77 21.60
C ALA A 129 5.62 10.90 22.43
N ILE A 130 4.96 11.53 23.39
CA ILE A 130 3.96 10.91 24.23
C ILE A 130 2.68 11.69 24.00
N ILE A 131 1.63 10.99 23.59
CA ILE A 131 0.31 11.57 23.46
C ILE A 131 -0.46 11.15 24.72
N GLU A 132 -0.38 12.02 25.72
CA GLU A 132 -1.20 11.95 26.93
C GLU A 132 -2.53 12.64 26.64
N ASP A 133 -3.62 11.87 26.69
CA ASP A 133 -4.95 12.44 26.49
C ASP A 133 -5.64 12.65 27.84
N ARG A 134 -5.80 13.93 28.22
CA ARG A 134 -6.56 14.31 29.40
C ARG A 134 -8.00 14.58 28.96
N TRP A 135 -8.88 13.62 29.22
CA TRP A 135 -10.31 13.75 28.92
C TRP A 135 -10.92 14.90 29.74
N GLN A 136 -11.14 16.06 29.11
CA GLN A 136 -11.81 17.19 29.74
C GLN A 136 -13.23 17.32 29.18
N LYS A 137 -14.22 16.87 29.97
CA LYS A 137 -15.66 16.92 29.69
C LYS A 137 -16.23 18.35 29.72
N ASN A 138 -15.59 19.31 29.06
CA ASN A 138 -16.12 20.66 28.94
C ASN A 138 -16.70 20.85 27.54
N SER A 139 -17.97 20.49 27.42
CA SER A 139 -18.86 20.88 26.34
C SER A 139 -19.06 22.41 26.36
N GLY A 140 -18.23 23.15 25.62
CA GLY A 140 -18.35 24.61 25.49
C GLY A 140 -17.44 25.23 24.44
N ASP A 141 -16.19 24.80 24.33
CA ASP A 141 -15.17 25.52 23.55
C ASP A 141 -14.55 24.69 22.42
N ALA A 142 -15.39 24.12 21.54
CA ALA A 142 -14.94 23.48 20.31
C ALA A 142 -14.49 24.48 19.21
N VAL A 143 -14.27 25.75 19.56
CA VAL A 143 -14.00 26.84 18.63
C VAL A 143 -12.89 27.74 19.18
N ARG A 144 -11.63 27.26 19.19
CA ARG A 144 -10.51 28.23 19.01
C ARG A 144 -9.13 27.70 18.65
N PHE A 145 -8.91 26.40 18.47
CA PHE A 145 -7.64 25.94 17.93
C PHE A 145 -7.86 24.81 16.94
N GLU A 146 -7.98 25.17 15.66
CA GLU A 146 -7.52 24.33 14.54
C GLU A 146 -5.99 24.21 14.58
N GLN A 147 -5.48 23.69 15.69
CA GLN A 147 -4.17 23.06 15.71
C GLN A 147 -4.47 21.57 15.64
N GLU A 148 -4.25 21.04 14.46
CA GLU A 148 -4.53 19.69 13.96
C GLU A 148 -3.90 18.57 14.82
N TYR A 149 -4.36 18.43 16.06
CA TYR A 149 -4.07 17.35 16.98
C TYR A 149 -5.38 16.71 17.41
N ILE A 150 -5.41 15.40 17.26
CA ILE A 150 -6.62 14.60 17.24
C ILE A 150 -7.20 14.55 18.65
N ALA A 151 -8.37 15.17 18.89
CA ALA A 151 -9.08 15.07 20.16
C ALA A 151 -9.65 13.65 20.32
N ALA A 152 -9.00 12.78 21.09
CA ALA A 152 -9.35 11.36 21.08
C ALA A 152 -8.83 10.55 22.28
N GLY A 153 -9.41 10.80 23.45
CA GLY A 153 -8.85 10.31 24.73
C GLY A 153 -9.53 9.14 25.38
N VAL A 154 -10.61 8.65 24.78
CA VAL A 154 -11.34 7.51 25.32
C VAL A 154 -11.37 6.41 24.29
N TYR A 155 -10.75 5.29 24.67
CA TYR A 155 -10.83 4.07 23.91
C TYR A 155 -12.07 3.31 24.36
N GLU A 156 -12.98 3.11 23.42
CA GLU A 156 -14.16 2.29 23.65
C GLU A 156 -13.80 0.81 23.55
N LYS A 157 -14.17 0.08 24.60
CA LYS A 157 -14.13 -1.37 24.65
C LYS A 157 -15.18 -1.95 23.71
N ARG A 158 -14.77 -2.62 22.63
CA ARG A 158 -15.69 -3.28 21.71
C ARG A 158 -15.38 -4.78 21.55
N TYR A 159 -16.40 -5.60 21.78
CA TYR A 159 -16.38 -7.02 21.43
C TYR A 159 -16.83 -7.19 19.98
N PHE A 160 -16.09 -7.97 19.20
CA PHE A 160 -16.46 -8.33 17.83
C PHE A 160 -16.41 -9.84 17.65
N ASP A 161 -17.57 -10.42 17.35
CA ASP A 161 -17.71 -11.84 17.09
C ASP A 161 -17.59 -12.11 15.57
N ASN A 162 -16.36 -11.97 15.04
CA ASN A 162 -16.13 -12.16 13.62
C ASN A 162 -14.86 -13.01 13.37
N ARG A 163 -14.88 -13.83 12.32
CA ARG A 163 -13.81 -14.81 12.00
C ARG A 163 -12.50 -14.17 11.51
N LYS A 164 -12.47 -12.86 11.25
CA LYS A 164 -11.30 -12.14 10.74
C LYS A 164 -10.95 -10.99 11.67
N GLY A 165 -9.75 -11.05 12.27
CA GLY A 165 -9.23 -10.06 13.20
C GLY A 165 -9.25 -10.54 14.66
N CYS A 166 -9.09 -9.59 15.59
CA CYS A 166 -9.16 -9.87 17.02
C CYS A 166 -10.58 -9.64 17.57
N ILE A 167 -10.98 -10.50 18.50
CA ILE A 167 -12.30 -10.48 19.16
C ILE A 167 -12.44 -9.27 20.09
N THR A 168 -11.36 -8.94 20.78
CA THR A 168 -11.27 -7.91 21.81
C THR A 168 -10.44 -6.75 21.32
N ARG A 169 -11.11 -5.60 21.09
CA ARG A 169 -10.46 -4.43 20.49
C ARG A 169 -10.82 -3.11 21.16
N LEU A 170 -9.86 -2.19 21.11
CA LEU A 170 -10.01 -0.81 21.52
C LEU A 170 -10.05 0.09 20.29
N SER A 171 -11.05 0.96 20.23
CA SER A 171 -11.22 1.95 19.15
C SER A 171 -11.35 3.35 19.73
N SER A 172 -10.75 4.31 19.06
CA SER A 172 -10.83 5.72 19.39
C SER A 172 -10.95 6.53 18.10
N PRO A 173 -11.62 7.71 18.10
CA PRO A 173 -11.59 8.63 16.96
C PRO A 173 -10.16 8.95 16.48
N MET A 174 -9.15 8.82 17.36
CA MET A 174 -7.73 8.98 17.03
C MET A 174 -7.28 8.03 15.93
N LEU A 175 -7.70 6.78 16.07
CA LEU A 175 -7.31 5.71 15.18
C LEU A 175 -8.08 5.74 13.87
N ALA A 176 -9.06 6.64 13.70
CA ALA A 176 -9.86 6.69 12.48
C ALA A 176 -9.01 6.95 11.22
N ARG A 177 -7.87 7.62 11.36
CA ARG A 177 -6.89 7.83 10.27
C ARG A 177 -5.77 6.80 10.26
N GLY A 178 -5.57 6.12 11.39
CA GLY A 178 -4.52 5.13 11.56
C GLY A 178 -4.76 3.84 10.81
N PHE A 179 -3.69 3.08 10.61
CA PHE A 179 -3.78 1.73 10.07
C PHE A 179 -2.97 0.78 10.96
N PRO A 180 -3.63 -0.22 11.59
CA PRO A 180 -5.08 -0.44 11.68
C PRO A 180 -5.84 0.64 12.48
N VAL A 181 -7.16 0.74 12.26
CA VAL A 181 -8.06 1.70 12.95
C VAL A 181 -8.49 1.27 14.37
N TYR A 182 -7.86 0.22 14.91
CA TYR A 182 -8.15 -0.33 16.23
C TYR A 182 -6.93 -1.07 16.78
N PHE A 183 -6.89 -1.25 18.10
CA PHE A 183 -5.91 -2.10 18.76
C PHE A 183 -6.51 -3.42 19.18
N CYS A 184 -5.74 -4.50 19.01
CA CYS A 184 -6.07 -5.80 19.55
C CYS A 184 -5.55 -5.92 20.98
N VAL A 185 -6.44 -6.28 21.91
CA VAL A 185 -6.09 -6.44 23.33
C VAL A 185 -6.29 -7.89 23.74
N ALA A 186 -5.38 -8.46 24.52
CA ALA A 186 -5.54 -9.81 25.05
C ALA A 186 -6.79 -9.91 25.92
N GLY A 187 -7.57 -10.99 25.80
CA GLY A 187 -8.86 -11.14 26.46
C GLY A 187 -8.82 -10.97 27.99
N ARG A 188 -7.73 -11.36 28.65
CA ARG A 188 -7.54 -11.17 30.10
C ARG A 188 -7.44 -9.69 30.48
N THR A 189 -6.59 -8.93 29.78
CA THR A 189 -6.46 -7.48 29.95
C THR A 189 -7.77 -6.79 29.61
N PHE A 190 -8.40 -7.20 28.51
CA PHE A 190 -9.69 -6.66 28.08
C PHE A 190 -10.78 -6.84 29.13
N ALA A 191 -10.85 -7.99 29.82
CA ALA A 191 -11.85 -8.22 30.86
C ALA A 191 -11.68 -7.27 32.06
N SER A 192 -10.44 -6.99 32.47
CA SER A 192 -10.15 -6.07 33.59
C SER A 192 -10.33 -4.58 33.26
N LEU A 193 -10.40 -4.23 31.97
CA LEU A 193 -10.49 -2.86 31.53
C LEU A 193 -11.94 -2.33 31.61
N PRO A 194 -12.16 -1.09 32.11
CA PRO A 194 -13.47 -0.44 32.09
C PRO A 194 -13.99 -0.22 30.66
N PRO A 195 -15.27 0.13 30.48
CA PRO A 195 -15.85 0.40 29.15
C PRO A 195 -15.14 1.52 28.38
N GLU A 196 -14.67 2.53 29.12
CA GLU A 196 -13.95 3.70 28.64
C GLU A 196 -12.65 3.83 29.43
N ILE A 197 -11.51 3.93 28.74
CA ILE A 197 -10.19 3.94 29.37
C ILE A 197 -9.37 5.11 28.81
N PRO A 198 -8.78 5.95 29.68
CA PRO A 198 -7.74 6.88 29.27
C PRO A 198 -6.46 6.10 28.96
N VAL A 199 -5.90 6.37 27.79
CA VAL A 199 -4.75 5.65 27.24
C VAL A 199 -3.67 6.65 26.86
N THR A 200 -2.43 6.34 27.22
CA THR A 200 -1.26 7.09 26.78
C THR A 200 -0.59 6.34 25.64
N LEU A 201 -0.37 7.02 24.51
CA LEU A 201 0.35 6.45 23.38
C LEU A 201 1.80 6.92 23.38
N HIS A 202 2.71 5.96 23.27
CA HIS A 202 4.16 6.20 23.18
C HIS A 202 4.65 5.86 21.79
N GLY A 203 5.44 6.74 21.20
CA GLY A 203 5.86 6.56 19.82
C GLY A 203 6.84 7.61 19.31
N LEU A 204 6.99 7.61 17.98
CA LEU A 204 7.75 8.62 17.26
C LEU A 204 6.79 9.55 16.53
N GLN A 205 7.06 10.84 16.60
CA GLN A 205 6.27 11.85 15.90
C GLN A 205 7.13 12.60 14.88
N SER A 206 6.59 12.75 13.68
CA SER A 206 7.16 13.55 12.60
C SER A 206 6.07 14.39 11.92
N GLN A 207 6.45 15.13 10.87
CA GLN A 207 5.47 15.82 10.02
C GLN A 207 4.56 14.85 9.26
N ALA A 208 5.02 13.64 8.98
CA ALA A 208 4.22 12.62 8.30
C ALA A 208 3.11 12.06 9.19
N GLY A 209 3.31 12.04 10.51
CA GLY A 209 2.36 11.49 11.46
C GLY A 209 3.01 10.95 12.72
N PHE A 210 2.35 9.96 13.30
CA PHE A 210 2.74 9.31 14.55
C PHE A 210 2.87 7.80 14.33
N GLU A 211 4.06 7.28 14.58
CA GLU A 211 4.33 5.85 14.67
C GLU A 211 4.14 5.40 16.11
N LEU A 212 3.25 4.43 16.31
CA LEU A 212 2.98 3.88 17.62
C LEU A 212 3.94 2.74 17.96
N GLN A 213 4.57 2.85 19.13
CA GLN A 213 5.43 1.80 19.67
C GLN A 213 4.77 1.05 20.83
N HIS A 214 4.19 1.78 21.79
CA HIS A 214 3.55 1.18 22.95
C HIS A 214 2.32 1.96 23.43
N VAL A 215 1.45 1.26 24.16
CA VAL A 215 0.17 1.75 24.65
C VAL A 215 0.08 1.47 26.15
N ASP A 216 0.04 2.53 26.95
CA ASP A 216 -0.11 2.45 28.40
C ASP A 216 -1.55 2.74 28.82
N TYR A 217 -2.08 1.86 29.68
CA TYR A 217 -3.44 1.98 30.21
C TYR A 217 -3.36 2.52 31.63
N GLN A 218 -3.97 3.68 31.88
CA GLN A 218 -4.14 4.14 33.26
C GLN A 218 -5.25 3.31 33.91
N ARG A 219 -4.87 2.58 34.97
CA ARG A 219 -5.79 1.75 35.77
C ARG A 219 -6.34 2.52 36.95
#